data_AF-A0A2X0KBW1-F1
#
_entry.id   AF-A0A2X0KBW1-F1
#
_cell.length_a   1.000
_cell.length_b   1.000
_cell.length_c   1.000
_cell.angle_alpha   90.00
_cell.angle_beta   90.00
_cell.angle_gamma   90.00
#
_symmetry.space_group_name_H-M   'P 1'
#
loop_
_entity.id
_entity.type
_entity.pdbx_description
1 polymer ?
#
loop_
_entity_poly.entity_id
_entity_poly.type
_entity_poly.pdbx_seq_one_letter_code
_entity_poly.pdbx_strand_id
1 'polypeptide(L)'
;MDAISIAVVVMAGGYAVNGALDRVRRLRKDRREEQEKALRGPEPVCGCGHHLAYHDLHDGRCYAEVKRKGGTDGEGRPKGQAPAQCTCRRYAGPEPLATLYAPELTADARPPLEPPTA
;
A
#
# COMPACT_ATOMS: atom_id res chain seq x y z
N MET A 1 -8.39 55.93 1.45
CA MET A 1 -8.58 54.62 0.78
C MET A 1 -9.93 54.64 0.08
N ASP A 2 -9.94 54.46 -1.23
CA ASP A 2 -11.16 54.27 -2.03
C ASP A 2 -11.56 52.79 -2.09
N ALA A 3 -12.82 52.53 -2.43
CA ALA A 3 -13.40 51.18 -2.41
C ALA A 3 -12.66 50.19 -3.32
N ILE A 4 -12.10 50.65 -4.44
CA ILE A 4 -11.37 49.83 -5.40
C ILE A 4 -10.05 49.38 -4.77
N SER A 5 -9.31 50.28 -4.12
CA SER A 5 -8.07 49.94 -3.41
C SER A 5 -8.30 48.89 -2.31
N ILE A 6 -9.41 48.98 -1.56
CA ILE A 6 -9.76 47.97 -0.55
C ILE A 6 -10.03 46.61 -1.21
N ALA A 7 -10.83 46.60 -2.28
CA ALA A 7 -11.16 45.37 -3.00
C ALA A 7 -9.92 44.65 -3.56
N VAL A 8 -8.96 45.40 -4.12
CA VAL A 8 -7.70 44.84 -4.64
C VAL A 8 -6.88 44.20 -3.52
N VAL A 9 -6.76 44.85 -2.36
CA VAL A 9 -6.01 44.31 -1.21
C VAL A 9 -6.67 43.03 -0.68
N VAL A 10 -8.00 42.99 -0.56
CA VAL A 10 -8.73 41.81 -0.10
C VAL A 10 -8.57 40.64 -1.08
N MET A 11 -8.69 40.88 -2.38
CA MET A 11 -8.53 39.84 -3.40
C MET A 11 -7.09 39.30 -3.44
N ALA A 12 -6.09 40.18 -3.42
CA ALA A 12 -4.68 39.79 -3.40
C ALA A 12 -4.33 39.00 -2.12
N GLY A 13 -4.82 39.45 -0.96
CA GLY A 13 -4.66 38.75 0.30
C GLY A 13 -5.33 37.37 0.30
N GLY A 14 -6.57 37.30 -0.20
CA GLY A 14 -7.31 36.04 -0.33
C GLY A 14 -6.58 35.03 -1.22
N TYR A 15 -6.04 35.46 -2.35
CA TYR A 15 -5.28 34.60 -3.26
C TYR A 15 -3.99 34.06 -2.61
N ALA A 16 -3.24 34.92 -1.92
CA ALA A 16 -2.01 34.52 -1.23
C ALA A 16 -2.30 33.52 -0.09
N VAL A 17 -3.34 33.78 0.72
CA VAL A 17 -3.76 32.88 1.80
C VAL A 17 -4.24 31.54 1.25
N ASN A 18 -5.04 31.55 0.19
CA ASN A 18 -5.53 30.31 -0.42
C ASN A 18 -4.38 29.47 -1.01
N GLY A 19 -3.42 30.12 -1.68
CA GLY A 19 -2.21 29.46 -2.16
C GLY A 19 -1.35 28.85 -1.05
N ALA A 20 -1.23 29.53 0.10
CA ALA A 20 -0.54 29.01 1.27
C ALA A 20 -1.26 27.80 1.89
N LEU A 21 -2.60 27.86 2.00
CA LEU A 21 -3.42 26.75 2.49
C LEU A 21 -3.33 25.52 1.58
N ASP A 22 -3.39 25.71 0.27
CA ASP A 22 -3.23 24.62 -0.71
C ASP A 22 -1.86 23.97 -0.63
N ARG A 23 -0.79 24.76 -0.42
CA ARG A 23 0.56 24.22 -0.19
C ARG A 23 0.59 23.32 1.06
N VAL A 24 0.03 23.78 2.18
CA VAL A 24 -0.03 22.99 3.42
C VAL A 24 -0.85 21.71 3.22
N ARG A 25 -1.97 21.77 2.50
CA ARG A 25 -2.80 20.60 2.18
C ARG A 25 -2.05 19.58 1.33
N ARG A 26 -1.29 20.01 0.32
CA ARG A 26 -0.43 19.12 -0.48
C ARG A 26 0.61 18.43 0.37
N LEU A 27 1.36 19.17 1.19
CA LEU A 27 2.38 18.58 2.08
C LEU A 27 1.80 17.55 3.05
N ARG A 28 0.60 17.79 3.58
CA ARG A 28 -0.10 16.81 4.44
C ARG A 28 -0.54 15.57 3.66
N LYS A 29 -1.02 15.74 2.42
CA LYS A 29 -1.40 14.63 1.55
C LYS A 29 -0.17 13.79 1.20
N ASP A 30 0.93 14.42 0.81
CA ASP A 30 2.18 13.74 0.46
C ASP A 30 2.70 12.93 1.65
N ARG A 31 2.74 13.53 2.85
CA ARG A 31 3.11 12.82 4.09
C ARG A 31 2.20 11.61 4.35
N ARG A 32 0.90 11.75 4.13
CA ARG A 32 -0.05 10.65 4.30
C ARG A 32 0.20 9.54 3.27
N GLU A 33 0.42 9.88 2.01
CA GLU A 33 0.74 8.91 0.95
C GLU A 33 2.07 8.19 1.22
N GLU A 34 3.08 8.89 1.73
CA GLU A 34 4.35 8.30 2.17
C GLU A 34 4.15 7.33 3.34
N GLN A 35 3.36 7.71 4.35
CA GLN A 35 3.01 6.84 5.46
C GLN A 35 2.23 5.61 4.98
N GLU A 36 1.24 5.78 4.11
CA GLU A 36 0.47 4.68 3.52
C GLU A 36 1.38 3.74 2.73
N LYS A 37 2.35 4.25 1.97
CA LYS A 37 3.36 3.43 1.26
C LYS A 37 4.26 2.67 2.23
N ALA A 38 4.70 3.30 3.32
CA ALA A 38 5.52 2.65 4.34
C ALA A 38 4.74 1.55 5.07
N LEU A 39 3.44 1.76 5.32
CA LEU A 39 2.55 0.81 5.98
C LEU A 39 2.07 -0.32 5.07
N ARG A 40 2.07 -0.14 3.74
CA ARG A 40 1.52 -1.12 2.78
C ARG A 40 2.27 -2.45 2.78
N GLY A 41 3.48 -2.49 3.32
CA GLY A 41 4.33 -3.68 3.34
C GLY A 41 4.71 -4.16 1.93
N PRO A 42 5.53 -5.22 1.81
CA PRO A 42 5.77 -5.86 0.53
C PRO A 42 4.46 -6.42 -0.03
N GLU A 43 4.24 -6.25 -1.34
CA GLU A 43 3.04 -6.78 -1.98
C GLU A 43 2.99 -8.30 -1.80
N PRO A 44 1.85 -8.88 -1.38
CA PRO A 44 1.70 -10.31 -1.21
C PRO A 44 1.63 -11.00 -2.59
N VAL A 45 2.78 -11.14 -3.24
CA VAL A 45 2.86 -11.70 -4.59
C VAL A 45 2.80 -13.24 -4.51
N CYS A 46 1.73 -13.84 -5.04
CA CYS A 46 1.84 -15.21 -5.56
C CYS A 46 2.67 -15.11 -6.84
N GLY A 47 3.76 -15.86 -6.97
CA GLY A 47 4.58 -15.92 -8.20
C GLY A 47 3.82 -16.38 -9.47
N CYS A 48 2.51 -16.57 -9.37
CA CYS A 48 1.61 -17.11 -10.36
C CYS A 48 0.53 -16.13 -10.87
N GLY A 49 0.31 -14.99 -10.20
CA GLY A 49 -0.73 -14.00 -10.57
C GLY A 49 -2.18 -14.40 -10.25
N HIS A 50 -2.43 -15.51 -9.55
CA HIS A 50 -3.77 -15.96 -9.17
C HIS A 50 -4.12 -15.66 -7.71
N HIS A 51 -5.42 -15.56 -7.41
CA HIS A 51 -5.92 -15.28 -6.06
C HIS A 51 -5.56 -16.40 -5.07
N LEU A 52 -5.39 -16.06 -3.79
CA LEU A 52 -5.08 -17.02 -2.72
C LEU A 52 -6.14 -18.13 -2.60
N ALA A 53 -7.39 -17.84 -2.98
CA ALA A 53 -8.50 -18.81 -3.02
C ALA A 53 -8.27 -20.03 -3.93
N TYR A 54 -7.34 -19.93 -4.89
CA TYR A 54 -6.93 -21.07 -5.73
C TYR A 54 -5.91 -21.99 -5.05
N HIS A 55 -5.53 -21.71 -3.80
CA HIS A 55 -4.56 -22.51 -3.05
C HIS A 55 -5.28 -23.42 -2.05
N ASP A 56 -4.81 -24.65 -1.98
CA ASP A 56 -5.15 -25.53 -0.86
C ASP A 56 -4.60 -24.97 0.45
N LEU A 57 -5.36 -25.12 1.52
CA LEU A 57 -4.97 -24.60 2.83
C LEU A 57 -3.86 -25.42 3.50
N HIS A 58 -3.81 -26.72 3.23
CA HIS A 58 -2.91 -27.67 3.90
C HIS A 58 -1.59 -27.86 3.15
N ASP A 59 -1.63 -28.03 1.83
CA ASP A 59 -0.47 -28.31 1.00
C ASP A 59 0.05 -27.10 0.20
N GLY A 60 -0.71 -25.99 0.20
CA GLY A 60 -0.35 -24.73 -0.45
C GLY A 60 -0.31 -24.81 -1.98
N ARG A 61 -0.80 -25.88 -2.60
CA ARG A 61 -0.77 -26.05 -4.07
C ARG A 61 -1.79 -25.14 -4.73
N CYS A 62 -1.36 -24.46 -5.80
CA CYS A 62 -2.27 -23.71 -6.65
C CYS A 62 -2.97 -24.63 -7.67
N TYR A 63 -4.30 -24.61 -7.70
CA TYR A 63 -5.12 -25.39 -8.64
C TYR A 63 -5.33 -24.71 -10.00
N ALA A 64 -4.79 -23.51 -10.21
CA ALA A 64 -4.94 -22.77 -11.45
C ALA A 64 -4.01 -23.28 -12.57
N GLU A 65 -4.42 -23.08 -13.83
CA GLU A 65 -3.60 -23.34 -15.01
C GLU A 65 -2.90 -22.05 -15.47
N VAL A 66 -1.64 -22.18 -15.89
CA VAL A 66 -0.84 -21.09 -16.47
C VAL A 66 -0.36 -21.46 -17.87
N LYS A 67 -0.20 -20.47 -18.74
CA LYS A 67 0.51 -20.64 -20.00
C LYS A 67 2.00 -20.72 -19.70
N ARG A 68 2.61 -21.89 -19.83
CA ARG A 68 4.08 -21.99 -19.78
C ARG A 68 4.67 -21.70 -21.15
N LYS A 69 5.79 -20.98 -21.17
CA LYS A 69 6.64 -20.91 -22.36
C LYS A 69 7.02 -22.33 -22.75
N GLY A 70 6.62 -22.74 -23.95
CA GLY A 70 7.06 -24.02 -24.52
C GLY A 70 8.57 -23.99 -24.70
N GLY A 71 9.22 -25.14 -24.46
CA GLY A 71 10.62 -25.32 -24.82
C GLY A 71 10.82 -25.33 -26.33
N THR A 72 12.05 -25.48 -26.80
CA THR A 72 12.32 -25.76 -28.21
C THR A 72 12.12 -27.24 -28.50
N ASP A 73 11.64 -27.60 -29.68
CA ASP A 73 11.68 -29.00 -30.14
C ASP A 73 13.12 -29.44 -30.46
N GLY A 74 13.31 -30.72 -30.80
CA GLY A 74 14.63 -31.27 -31.17
C GLY A 74 15.25 -30.64 -32.41
N GLU A 75 14.50 -29.81 -33.15
CA GLU A 75 14.94 -29.06 -34.32
C GLU A 75 15.11 -27.55 -34.01
N GLY A 76 15.02 -27.16 -32.73
CA GLY A 76 15.22 -25.77 -32.29
C GLY A 76 14.03 -24.84 -32.50
N ARG A 77 12.88 -25.32 -32.97
CA ARG A 77 11.68 -24.51 -33.17
C ARG A 77 10.98 -24.26 -31.82
N PRO A 78 10.52 -23.03 -31.54
CA PRO A 78 9.80 -22.75 -30.30
C PRO A 78 8.47 -23.51 -30.29
N LYS A 79 8.28 -24.42 -29.32
CA LYS A 79 6.96 -25.02 -29.09
C LYS A 79 6.02 -23.94 -28.56
N GLY A 80 4.77 -23.98 -29.03
CA GLY A 80 3.72 -23.09 -28.56
C GLY A 80 3.53 -23.17 -27.04
N GLN A 81 2.92 -22.12 -26.48
CA GLN A 81 2.60 -22.08 -25.05
C GLN A 81 1.44 -23.03 -24.77
N ALA A 82 1.73 -24.14 -24.08
CA ALA A 82 0.71 -25.09 -23.63
C ALA A 82 0.14 -24.66 -22.26
N PRO A 83 -1.17 -24.90 -22.00
CA PRO A 83 -1.70 -24.81 -20.66
C PRO A 83 -1.03 -25.88 -19.79
N ALA A 84 -0.58 -25.50 -18.61
CA ALA A 84 0.01 -26.40 -17.63
C ALA A 84 -0.39 -25.99 -16.22
N GLN A 85 -0.46 -26.94 -15.30
CA GLN A 85 -0.74 -26.67 -13.89
C GLN A 85 0.30 -25.70 -13.30
N CYS A 86 -0.18 -24.71 -12.55
CA CYS A 86 0.68 -23.82 -11.79
C CYS A 86 1.48 -24.61 -10.76
N THR A 87 2.79 -24.33 -10.68
CA THR A 87 3.69 -24.99 -9.71
C THR A 87 4.02 -24.12 -8.50
N CYS A 88 3.33 -22.99 -8.35
CA CYS A 88 3.46 -22.14 -7.17
C CYS A 88 2.92 -22.86 -5.93
N ARG A 89 3.63 -22.73 -4.81
CA ARG A 89 3.33 -23.38 -3.52
C ARG A 89 2.95 -22.38 -2.43
N ARG A 90 2.28 -21.28 -2.80
CA ARG A 90 1.89 -20.13 -1.94
C ARG A 90 3.00 -19.08 -1.78
N TYR A 91 2.58 -17.92 -1.26
CA TYR A 91 3.39 -16.75 -0.93
C TYR A 91 4.77 -17.11 -0.35
N ALA A 92 5.82 -16.59 -0.98
CA ALA A 92 7.20 -16.64 -0.49
C ALA A 92 7.65 -15.20 -0.24
N GLY A 93 7.34 -14.69 0.94
CA GLY A 93 7.79 -13.38 1.39
C GLY A 93 7.81 -13.32 2.92
N PRO A 94 8.30 -12.22 3.51
CA PRO A 94 8.29 -12.07 4.97
C PRO A 94 6.89 -12.28 5.50
N GLU A 95 6.75 -12.95 6.64
CA GLU A 95 5.44 -13.14 7.29
C GLU A 95 4.71 -11.79 7.27
N PRO A 96 3.55 -11.69 6.59
CA PRO A 96 2.82 -10.44 6.56
C PRO A 96 2.50 -10.15 8.01
N LEU A 97 3.00 -9.01 8.53
CA LEU A 97 2.80 -8.60 9.92
C LEU A 97 1.37 -8.98 10.29
N ALA A 98 1.23 -10.00 11.14
CA ALA A 98 -0.07 -10.41 11.65
C ALA A 98 -0.72 -9.11 12.07
N THR A 99 -1.91 -8.79 11.56
CA THR A 99 -2.60 -7.52 11.76
C THR A 99 -2.58 -7.23 13.25
N LEU A 100 -1.53 -6.54 13.72
CA LEU A 100 -1.23 -6.46 15.12
C LEU A 100 -2.10 -5.31 15.52
N TYR A 101 -3.34 -5.66 15.85
CA TYR A 101 -4.35 -4.72 16.26
C TYR A 101 -3.79 -4.06 17.50
N ALA A 102 -3.23 -2.86 17.33
CA ALA A 102 -2.88 -2.03 18.46
C ALA A 102 -4.21 -1.79 19.18
N PRO A 103 -4.38 -2.25 20.43
CA PRO A 103 -5.60 -1.97 21.17
C PRO A 103 -5.78 -0.45 21.24
N GLU A 104 -7.03 0.01 21.13
CA GLU A 104 -7.31 1.44 21.26
C GLU A 104 -6.78 1.93 22.61
N LEU A 105 -5.94 2.97 22.55
CA LEU A 105 -5.55 3.73 23.74
C LEU A 105 -6.76 4.57 24.17
N THR A 106 -7.75 3.94 24.80
CA THR A 106 -8.76 4.68 25.55
C THR A 106 -8.05 5.42 26.69
N ALA A 107 -8.59 6.56 27.12
CA ALA A 107 -7.98 7.42 28.15
C ALA A 107 -7.66 6.70 29.47
N ASP A 108 -8.25 5.51 29.66
CA ASP A 108 -8.08 4.63 30.81
C ASP A 108 -6.76 3.84 30.78
N ALA A 109 -6.07 3.79 29.63
CA ALA A 109 -4.78 3.10 29.46
C ALA A 109 -3.56 3.96 29.83
N ARG A 110 -3.76 5.08 30.55
CA ARG A 110 -2.65 5.87 31.08
C ARG A 110 -2.04 5.13 32.28
N PRO A 111 -0.80 4.63 32.21
CA PRO A 111 -0.12 4.11 33.40
C PRO A 111 -0.05 5.23 34.46
N PRO A 112 -0.19 4.90 35.76
CA PRO A 112 -0.08 5.89 36.82
C PRO A 112 1.21 6.69 36.64
N LEU A 113 1.10 8.02 36.64
CA LEU A 113 2.28 8.87 36.67
C LEU A 113 2.98 8.59 37.99
N GLU A 114 4.17 7.99 37.95
CA GLU A 114 5.01 7.92 39.13
C GLU A 114 5.24 9.35 39.63
N PRO A 115 4.99 9.63 40.92
CA PRO A 115 5.23 10.94 41.46
C PRO A 115 6.71 11.28 41.30
N PRO A 116 7.06 12.56 41.01
CA PRO A 116 8.45 12.95 40.92
C PRO A 116 9.14 12.63 42.25
N THR A 117 10.23 11.88 42.17
CA THR A 117 11.15 11.69 43.30
C THR A 117 11.60 13.06 43.79
N ALA A 118 11.31 13.35 45.07
CA ALA A 118 11.70 14.58 45.76
C ALA A 118 13.23 14.73 45.85
#